data_AF-A0AAJ2LSJ4-F1
#
_entry.id   AF-A0AAJ2LSJ4-F1
#
_cell.length_a   1.000
_cell.length_b   1.000
_cell.length_c   1.000
_cell.angle_alpha   90.00
_cell.angle_beta   90.00
_cell.angle_gamma   90.00
#
_symmetry.space_group_name_H-M   'P 1'
#
loop_
_entity.id
_entity.type
_entity.pdbx_description
1 polymer ?
#
loop_
_entity_poly.entity_id
_entity_poly.type
_entity_poly.pdbx_seq_one_letter_code
_entity_poly.pdbx_strand_id
1 'polypeptide(L)'
;MIRFIEKPNHAKAVEYVESGFLWNAGIFCFSVGTILDELAKYNPELIEHVNKAINLNLLNDQEECLLDLKEFSKAPDISIDYAIMEKSSKVSVVSCDIGWSDIG
;
A
#
# COMPACT_ATOMS: atom_id res chain seq x y z
N MET A 1 18.14 -9.65 4.22
CA MET A 1 16.77 -9.36 4.69
C MET A 1 16.40 -8.00 4.12
N ILE A 2 15.31 -7.91 3.35
CA ILE A 2 14.82 -6.62 2.82
C ILE A 2 14.04 -5.94 3.94
N ARG A 3 14.25 -4.64 4.14
CA ARG A 3 13.51 -3.83 5.10
C ARG A 3 12.93 -2.62 4.39
N PHE A 4 11.63 -2.45 4.50
CA PHE A 4 10.92 -1.26 4.02
C PHE A 4 10.75 -0.28 5.19
N ILE A 5 10.98 1.00 4.95
CA ILE A 5 10.91 2.05 5.96
C ILE A 5 10.28 3.28 5.33
N GLU A 6 9.09 3.66 5.79
CA GLU A 6 8.35 4.81 5.29
C GLU A 6 8.80 6.07 6.05
N LYS A 7 9.21 7.10 5.30
CA LYS A 7 9.49 8.46 5.80
C LYS A 7 10.39 8.51 7.07
N PRO A 8 11.66 8.07 6.99
CA PRO A 8 12.57 8.15 8.13
C PRO A 8 12.88 9.60 8.54
N ASN A 9 13.34 9.78 9.78
CA ASN A 9 13.90 11.07 10.20
C ASN A 9 15.18 11.39 9.42
N HIS A 10 15.58 12.66 9.42
CA HIS A 10 16.73 13.15 8.66
C HIS A 10 18.02 12.36 8.94
N ALA A 11 18.33 12.09 10.21
CA ALA A 11 19.56 11.37 10.58
C ALA A 11 19.60 9.96 9.98
N LYS A 12 18.48 9.24 10.03
CA LYS A 12 18.34 7.91 9.40
C LYS A 12 18.33 7.99 7.88
N ALA A 13 17.73 9.01 7.29
CA ALA A 13 17.72 9.19 5.84
C ALA A 13 19.15 9.31 5.29
N VAL A 14 20.00 10.10 5.95
CA VAL A 14 21.43 10.22 5.61
C VAL A 14 22.12 8.87 5.71
N GLU A 15 21.95 8.15 6.82
CA GLU A 15 22.52 6.80 7.02
C GLU A 15 22.09 5.82 5.91
N TYR A 16 20.82 5.84 5.52
CA TYR A 16 20.28 4.93 4.50
C TYR A 16 20.85 5.21 3.11
N VAL A 17 20.99 6.49 2.74
CA VAL A 17 21.62 6.87 1.48
C VAL A 17 23.08 6.42 1.44
N GLU A 18 23.83 6.66 2.52
CA GLU A 18 25.23 6.22 2.64
C GLU A 18 25.38 4.69 2.62
N SER A 19 24.37 3.98 3.13
CA SER A 19 24.33 2.51 3.18
C SER A 19 23.81 1.86 1.90
N GLY A 20 23.47 2.64 0.86
CA GLY A 20 22.99 2.12 -0.42
C GLY A 20 21.53 1.63 -0.42
N PHE A 21 20.69 2.20 0.44
CA PHE A 21 19.23 1.96 0.36
C PHE A 21 18.67 2.52 -0.94
N LEU A 22 17.53 1.98 -1.35
CA LEU A 22 16.77 2.44 -2.51
C LEU A 22 15.57 3.28 -2.08
N TRP A 23 15.19 4.23 -2.91
CA TRP A 23 13.95 4.99 -2.75
C TRP A 23 12.75 4.15 -3.20
N ASN A 24 11.65 4.21 -2.45
CA ASN A 24 10.37 3.67 -2.90
C ASN A 24 9.73 4.64 -3.91
N ALA A 25 9.51 4.18 -5.14
CA ALA A 25 8.90 5.00 -6.20
C ALA A 25 7.36 5.07 -6.11
N GLY A 26 6.74 4.39 -5.14
CA GLY A 26 5.28 4.30 -5.02
C GLY A 26 4.62 3.38 -6.05
N ILE A 27 5.41 2.53 -6.73
CA ILE A 27 4.94 1.58 -7.74
C ILE A 27 4.99 0.18 -7.16
N PHE A 28 3.86 -0.52 -7.21
CA PHE A 28 3.73 -1.88 -6.66
C PHE A 28 3.19 -2.85 -7.70
N CYS A 29 3.65 -4.10 -7.64
CA CYS A 29 3.12 -5.20 -8.42
C CYS A 29 2.96 -6.43 -7.51
N PHE A 30 1.75 -6.98 -7.47
CA PHE A 30 1.41 -8.13 -6.64
C PHE A 30 0.20 -8.87 -7.22
N SER A 31 0.06 -10.15 -6.88
CA SER A 31 -1.17 -10.89 -7.17
C SER A 31 -2.29 -10.40 -6.25
N VAL A 32 -3.53 -10.36 -6.76
CA VAL A 32 -4.73 -10.00 -5.99
C VAL A 32 -4.88 -10.84 -4.72
N GLY A 33 -4.72 -12.16 -4.79
CA GLY A 33 -4.83 -13.04 -3.62
C GLY A 33 -3.83 -12.67 -2.51
N THR A 34 -2.55 -12.52 -2.87
CA THR A 34 -1.51 -12.16 -1.89
C THR A 34 -1.78 -10.83 -1.19
N ILE A 35 -2.19 -9.77 -1.91
CA ILE A 35 -2.43 -8.48 -1.26
C ILE A 35 -3.66 -8.52 -0.35
N LEU A 36 -4.72 -9.24 -0.74
CA LEU A 36 -5.91 -9.42 0.10
C LEU A 36 -5.58 -10.20 1.37
N ASP A 37 -4.77 -11.26 1.28
CA ASP A 37 -4.31 -12.03 2.44
C ASP A 37 -3.46 -11.18 3.40
N GLU A 38 -2.51 -10.40 2.86
CA GLU A 38 -1.67 -9.53 3.70
C GLU A 38 -2.48 -8.40 4.34
N LEU A 39 -3.47 -7.82 3.63
CA LEU A 39 -4.39 -6.83 4.18
C LEU A 39 -5.29 -7.42 5.26
N ALA A 40 -5.87 -8.60 5.04
CA ALA A 40 -6.69 -9.28 6.05
C ALA A 40 -5.87 -9.61 7.32
N LYS A 41 -4.58 -9.93 7.15
CA LYS A 41 -3.66 -10.21 8.25
C LYS A 41 -3.29 -8.96 9.06
N TYR A 42 -2.92 -7.86 8.39
CA TYR A 42 -2.35 -6.69 9.05
C TYR A 42 -3.32 -5.53 9.28
N ASN A 43 -4.42 -5.45 8.52
CA ASN A 43 -5.44 -4.40 8.58
C ASN A 43 -6.85 -4.98 8.35
N PRO A 44 -7.31 -5.92 9.20
CA PRO A 44 -8.59 -6.59 9.02
C PRO A 44 -9.79 -5.62 8.98
N GLU A 45 -9.76 -4.55 9.78
CA GLU A 45 -10.81 -3.52 9.82
C GLU A 45 -10.95 -2.77 8.48
N LEU A 46 -9.82 -2.50 7.81
CA LEU A 46 -9.83 -1.88 6.48
C LEU A 46 -10.51 -2.78 5.47
N ILE A 47 -10.17 -4.08 5.45
CA ILE A 47 -10.83 -5.06 4.58
C ILE A 47 -12.33 -5.17 4.90
N GLU A 48 -12.69 -5.20 6.18
CA GLU A 48 -14.09 -5.29 6.61
C GLU A 48 -14.93 -4.11 6.10
N HIS A 49 -14.47 -2.88 6.34
CA HIS A 49 -15.21 -1.68 5.95
C HIS A 49 -15.23 -1.46 4.45
N VAL A 50 -14.13 -1.72 3.74
CA VAL A 50 -14.09 -1.64 2.27
C VAL A 50 -15.03 -2.67 1.65
N ASN A 51 -15.06 -3.92 2.16
CA ASN A 51 -16.00 -4.92 1.67
C ASN A 51 -17.47 -4.55 1.90
N LYS A 52 -17.80 -3.92 3.04
CA LYS A 52 -19.16 -3.41 3.29
C LYS A 52 -19.50 -2.22 2.40
N ALA A 53 -18.50 -1.41 2.04
CA ALA A 53 -18.68 -0.24 1.19
C ALA A 53 -18.89 -0.62 -0.28
N ILE A 54 -18.31 -1.74 -0.73
CA ILE A 54 -18.49 -2.23 -2.10
C ILE A 54 -19.92 -2.74 -2.28
N ASN A 55 -20.72 -2.01 -3.06
CA ASN A 55 -22.06 -2.45 -3.43
C ASN A 55 -22.03 -3.31 -4.70
N LEU A 56 -21.96 -4.63 -4.52
CA LEU A 56 -21.88 -5.58 -5.63
C LEU A 56 -23.09 -5.55 -6.58
N ASN A 57 -24.24 -5.04 -6.12
CA ASN A 57 -25.45 -4.95 -6.96
C ASN A 57 -25.38 -3.83 -8.00
N LEU A 58 -24.45 -2.86 -7.85
CA LEU A 58 -24.19 -1.80 -8.83
C LEU A 58 -23.15 -2.22 -9.88
N LEU A 59 -22.44 -3.33 -9.68
CA LEU A 59 -21.36 -3.78 -10.58
C LEU A 59 -21.87 -4.47 -11.86
N ASN A 60 -23.15 -4.84 -11.94
CA ASN A 60 -23.65 -5.67 -13.03
C ASN A 60 -23.99 -4.94 -14.33
N ASP A 61 -23.95 -3.59 -14.37
CA ASP A 61 -24.26 -2.82 -15.58
C ASP A 61 -23.61 -1.42 -15.64
N GLN A 62 -22.69 -1.10 -14.71
CA GLN A 62 -22.02 0.21 -14.67
C GLN A 62 -20.50 0.06 -14.81
N GLU A 63 -19.87 0.95 -15.58
CA GLU A 63 -18.41 1.05 -15.71
C GLU A 63 -17.75 1.53 -14.40
N GLU A 64 -18.55 2.00 -13.44
CA GLU A 64 -18.10 2.61 -12.19
C GLU A 64 -18.60 1.83 -10.96
N CYS A 65 -17.69 1.53 -10.05
CA CYS A 65 -18.03 1.01 -8.72
C CYS A 65 -18.21 2.17 -7.75
N LEU A 66 -19.46 2.45 -7.35
CA LEU A 66 -19.73 3.41 -6.29
C LEU A 66 -19.56 2.75 -4.91
N LEU A 67 -18.76 3.39 -4.04
CA LEU A 67 -18.59 2.97 -2.66
C LEU A 67 -19.64 3.63 -1.76
N ASP A 68 -20.23 2.87 -0.85
CA ASP A 68 -21.05 3.44 0.22
C ASP A 68 -20.18 4.33 1.10
N LEU A 69 -20.47 5.64 1.10
CA LEU A 69 -19.68 6.64 1.79
C LEU A 69 -19.64 6.41 3.32
N LYS A 70 -20.74 5.92 3.91
CA LYS A 70 -20.86 5.72 5.35
C LYS A 70 -20.02 4.56 5.83
N GLU A 71 -19.92 3.48 5.04
CA GLU A 71 -19.02 2.37 5.36
C GLU A 71 -17.57 2.70 4.99
N PHE A 72 -17.32 3.33 3.84
CA PHE A 72 -15.95 3.65 3.40
C PHE A 72 -15.27 4.65 4.34
N SER A 73 -16.00 5.64 4.86
CA SER A 73 -15.48 6.61 5.85
C SER A 73 -15.07 6.00 7.20
N LYS A 74 -15.43 4.74 7.48
CA LYS A 74 -14.97 4.01 8.66
C LYS A 74 -13.68 3.23 8.39
N ALA A 75 -13.29 3.04 7.13
CA ALA A 75 -12.04 2.40 6.81
C ALA A 75 -10.87 3.27 7.33
N PRO A 76 -9.83 2.67 7.94
CA PRO A 76 -8.65 3.41 8.37
C PRO A 76 -8.01 4.16 7.20
N ASP A 77 -7.71 5.45 7.40
CA ASP A 77 -6.89 6.25 6.48
C ASP A 77 -5.42 5.91 6.70
N ILE A 78 -4.91 4.96 5.91
CA ILE A 78 -3.55 4.43 6.05
C ILE A 78 -2.98 4.11 4.66
N SER A 79 -1.73 4.55 4.40
CA SER A 79 -1.05 4.22 3.15
C SER A 79 -0.67 2.75 3.10
N ILE A 80 -0.53 2.21 1.89
CA ILE A 80 -0.08 0.82 1.68
C ILE A 80 1.31 0.55 2.28
N ASP A 81 2.16 1.58 2.35
CA ASP A 81 3.50 1.52 2.92
C ASP A 81 3.45 1.10 4.40
N TYR A 82 2.63 1.79 5.20
CA TYR A 82 2.40 1.47 6.61
C TYR A 82 1.48 0.27 6.83
N ALA A 83 0.45 0.14 5.99
CA ALA A 83 -0.52 -0.93 6.10
C ALA A 83 0.17 -2.29 5.90
N ILE A 84 1.05 -2.40 4.90
CA ILE A 84 1.60 -3.67 4.43
C ILE A 84 3.12 -3.66 4.33
N MET A 85 3.74 -2.70 3.64
CA MET A 85 5.13 -2.84 3.21
C MET A 85 6.13 -2.89 4.37
N GLU A 86 5.91 -2.10 5.43
CA GLU A 86 6.76 -2.17 6.64
C GLU A 86 6.60 -3.48 7.45
N LYS A 87 5.48 -4.19 7.29
CA LYS A 87 5.10 -5.35 8.12
C LYS A 87 5.25 -6.69 7.41
N SER A 88 5.15 -6.70 6.09
CA SER A 88 5.15 -7.92 5.30
C SER A 88 6.55 -8.54 5.22
N SER A 89 6.60 -9.86 5.26
CA SER A 89 7.82 -10.64 4.97
C SER A 89 7.91 -11.07 3.51
N LYS A 90 6.87 -10.77 2.70
CA LYS A 90 6.75 -11.17 1.29
C LYS A 90 7.07 -10.01 0.35
N VAL A 91 8.09 -9.22 0.68
CA VAL A 91 8.49 -8.04 -0.09
C VAL A 91 9.72 -8.38 -0.95
N SER A 92 9.74 -7.88 -2.18
CA SER A 92 10.89 -7.95 -3.09
C SER A 92 11.00 -6.62 -3.85
N VAL A 93 12.21 -6.27 -4.25
CA VAL A 93 12.51 -4.97 -4.89
C VAL A 93 13.15 -5.20 -6.24
N VAL A 94 12.68 -4.45 -7.24
CA VAL A 94 13.33 -4.34 -8.56
C VAL A 94 13.94 -2.95 -8.63
N SER A 95 15.27 -2.87 -8.61
CA SER A 95 15.98 -1.61 -8.81
C SER A 95 15.75 -1.11 -10.24
N CYS A 96 15.51 0.18 -10.40
CA CYS A 96 15.32 0.79 -11.71
C CYS A 96 16.04 2.14 -11.82
N ASP A 97 16.47 2.48 -13.03
CA ASP A 97 16.96 3.81 -13.41
C ASP A 97 16.13 4.28 -14.60
N ILE A 98 15.08 5.03 -14.30
CA ILE A 98 14.04 5.44 -15.25
C ILE A 98 13.85 6.96 -15.31
N GLY A 99 14.78 7.74 -14.74
CA GLY A 99 14.65 9.20 -14.63
C GLY A 99 13.49 9.66 -13.73
N TRP A 100 13.14 8.86 -12.73
CA TRP A 100 12.01 9.12 -11.83
C TRP A 100 12.23 10.36 -10.95
N SER A 101 11.16 11.13 -10.74
CA SER A 101 11.04 12.23 -9.78
C SER A 101 9.60 12.25 -9.27
N ASP A 102 9.39 12.38 -7.96
CA ASP A 102 8.07 12.51 -7.34
C ASP A 102 7.50 13.94 -7.41
N ILE A 103 8.29 14.91 -7.89
CA ILE A 103 7.94 16.34 -8.05
C ILE A 103 7.66 17.07 -6.71
N GLY A 104 7.56 16.36 -5.59
CA GLY A 104 7.27 16.91 -4.27
C GLY A 104 5.87 17.52 -4.18
#